data_AF-A0A927NL28-F1
#
_entry.id   AF-A0A927NL28-F1
#
_cell.length_a   1.000
_cell.length_b   1.000
_cell.length_c   1.000
_cell.angle_alpha   90.00
_cell.angle_beta   90.00
_cell.angle_gamma   90.00
#
_symmetry.space_group_name_H-M   'P 1'
#
loop_
_entity.id
_entity.type
_entity.pdbx_description
1 polymer ?
#
loop_
_entity_poly.entity_id
_entity_poly.type
_entity_poly.pdbx_seq_one_letter_code
_entity_poly.pdbx_strand_id
1 'polypeptide(L)'
;MPENVFPTKWQTVIFRNYGLISLDKIAKVLSCDKQTVQREAERLGLQGVAYDKNWETRGYITLIRNNWFLLCYEQLMELLGITEEKLDFYLEKEDFLAVKLGNFKPECERVQYTPLTKEEEEKTALIADMVRSYIKLERKNPFDFFNQNPKKTDIKDYSGRRIVHGYLSPCGDVFTQNNEEYLPDALLHEYAKQGINGVWLHGILSTLSPYPFDEELSAGYKERRAEMKKLIARLNKYGIKLYLYINEPRALTMQKFGKYASLMGRTENGYAALCFEQKATQEYLYNAVKDLLTEVDGLGGIITITMSENLTHCNYRPNT
;
A
#
# COMPACT_ATOMS: atom_id res chain seq x y z
N MET A 1 22.67 -8.87 -8.95
CA MET A 1 22.66 -7.56 -8.26
C MET A 1 22.65 -6.49 -9.32
N PRO A 2 21.86 -5.40 -9.18
CA PRO A 2 21.95 -4.27 -10.11
C PRO A 2 23.38 -3.74 -10.13
N GLU A 3 23.91 -3.42 -11.31
CA GLU A 3 25.23 -2.83 -11.44
C GLU A 3 25.29 -1.47 -10.71
N ASN A 4 26.38 -1.22 -9.98
CA ASN A 4 26.55 0.04 -9.28
C ASN A 4 27.10 1.09 -10.24
N VAL A 5 26.28 2.09 -10.58
CA VAL A 5 26.64 3.17 -11.52
C VAL A 5 27.56 4.21 -10.87
N PHE A 6 27.60 4.27 -9.53
CA PHE A 6 28.47 5.20 -8.80
C PHE A 6 29.81 4.55 -8.45
N PRO A 7 30.90 5.34 -8.32
CA PRO A 7 32.22 4.84 -7.94
C PRO A 7 32.21 4.01 -6.65
N THR A 8 31.43 4.43 -5.64
CA THR A 8 31.27 3.67 -4.39
C THR A 8 29.80 3.34 -4.09
N LYS A 9 29.57 2.31 -3.26
CA LYS A 9 28.22 1.96 -2.78
C LYS A 9 27.62 3.07 -1.92
N TRP A 10 28.43 3.75 -1.11
CA TRP A 10 27.93 4.82 -0.22
C TRP A 10 27.43 6.03 -1.01
N GLN A 11 28.02 6.33 -2.17
CA GLN A 11 27.51 7.37 -3.06
C GLN A 11 26.10 7.03 -3.57
N THR A 12 25.84 5.76 -3.88
CA THR A 12 24.52 5.27 -4.27
C THR A 12 23.50 5.41 -3.14
N VAL A 13 23.92 5.16 -1.89
CA VAL A 13 23.08 5.38 -0.70
C VAL A 13 22.70 6.86 -0.58
N ILE A 14 23.66 7.78 -0.68
CA ILE A 14 23.37 9.22 -0.63
C ILE A 14 22.44 9.59 -1.79
N PHE A 15 22.78 9.24 -3.03
CA PHE A 15 22.01 9.62 -4.21
C PHE A 15 20.55 9.15 -4.18
N ARG A 16 20.29 7.91 -3.73
CA ARG A 16 18.93 7.34 -3.72
C ARG A 16 18.06 7.84 -2.57
N ASN A 17 18.63 8.43 -1.53
CA ASN A 17 17.92 8.77 -0.29
C ASN A 17 17.98 10.27 0.07
N TYR A 18 18.88 11.06 -0.55
CA TYR A 18 18.98 12.49 -0.29
C TYR A 18 17.68 13.21 -0.66
N GLY A 19 17.16 14.00 0.28
CA GLY A 19 15.85 14.66 0.16
C GLY A 19 14.64 13.78 0.52
N LEU A 20 14.80 12.46 0.57
CA LEU A 20 13.74 11.53 0.98
C LEU A 20 13.81 11.16 2.46
N ILE A 21 14.99 11.28 3.06
CA ILE A 21 15.22 10.94 4.47
C ILE A 21 16.18 11.94 5.10
N SER A 22 16.04 12.13 6.41
CA SER A 22 16.93 13.03 7.15
C SER A 22 18.41 12.64 7.02
N LEU A 23 19.28 13.66 6.94
CA LEU A 23 20.73 13.45 6.84
C LEU A 23 21.29 12.67 8.04
N ASP A 24 20.68 12.82 9.21
CA ASP A 24 21.05 12.11 10.42
C ASP A 24 20.86 10.59 10.28
N LYS A 25 19.79 10.15 9.60
CA LYS A 25 19.56 8.73 9.27
C LYS A 25 20.55 8.22 8.23
N ILE A 26 20.85 9.01 7.18
CA ILE A 26 21.87 8.64 6.19
C ILE A 26 23.25 8.51 6.84
N ALA A 27 23.61 9.46 7.70
CA ALA A 27 24.89 9.47 8.42
C ALA A 27 25.04 8.25 9.33
N LYS A 28 23.97 7.88 10.05
CA LYS A 28 23.91 6.65 10.85
C LYS A 28 24.17 5.41 10.01
N VAL A 29 23.46 5.25 8.88
CA VAL A 29 23.61 4.10 7.97
C VAL A 29 25.05 4.01 7.47
N LEU A 30 25.65 5.13 7.07
CA LEU A 30 27.01 5.18 6.52
C LEU A 30 28.12 5.23 7.57
N SER A 31 27.77 5.22 8.86
CA SER A 31 28.72 5.33 9.98
C SER A 31 29.64 6.57 9.87
N CYS A 32 29.07 7.72 9.51
CA CYS A 32 29.76 9.00 9.43
C CYS A 32 28.94 10.14 10.07
N ASP A 33 29.43 11.38 9.99
CA ASP A 33 28.72 12.56 10.47
C ASP A 33 27.84 13.22 9.39
N LYS A 34 26.90 14.05 9.84
CA LYS A 34 25.95 14.78 8.99
C LYS A 34 26.66 15.72 8.01
N GLN A 35 27.75 16.36 8.44
CA GLN A 35 28.52 17.29 7.62
C GLN A 35 29.17 16.57 6.43
N THR A 36 29.63 15.34 6.64
CA THR A 36 30.18 14.46 5.61
C THR A 36 29.11 14.09 4.60
N VAL A 37 27.93 13.66 5.04
CA VAL A 37 26.81 13.38 4.10
C VAL A 37 26.46 14.62 3.27
N GLN A 38 26.37 15.79 3.91
CA GLN A 38 26.08 17.04 3.20
C GLN A 38 27.15 17.38 2.15
N ARG A 39 28.43 17.34 2.54
CA ARG A 39 29.56 17.62 1.64
C ARG A 39 29.58 16.67 0.44
N GLU A 40 29.39 15.37 0.68
CA GLU A 40 29.42 14.39 -0.40
C GLU A 40 28.17 14.44 -1.29
N ALA A 41 27.01 14.83 -0.74
CA ALA A 41 25.82 15.10 -1.56
C ALA A 41 26.03 16.29 -2.50
N GLU A 42 26.67 17.37 -2.01
CA GLU A 42 27.07 18.51 -2.84
C GLU A 42 28.08 18.10 -3.92
N ARG A 43 29.06 17.27 -3.56
CA ARG A 43 30.04 16.70 -4.50
C ARG A 43 29.35 15.88 -5.60
N LEU A 44 28.27 15.16 -5.28
CA LEU A 44 27.42 14.41 -6.22
C LEU A 44 26.48 15.29 -7.06
N GLY A 45 26.47 16.60 -6.87
CA GLY A 45 25.61 17.50 -7.64
C GLY A 45 24.19 17.62 -7.10
N LEU A 46 23.91 17.17 -5.88
CA LEU A 46 22.56 17.14 -5.29
C LEU A 46 22.13 18.46 -4.64
N GLN A 47 22.88 19.54 -4.84
CA GLN A 47 22.49 20.87 -4.37
C GLN A 47 21.12 21.27 -4.93
N GLY A 48 20.23 21.71 -4.04
CA GLY A 48 18.86 22.12 -4.40
C GLY A 48 17.80 21.02 -4.30
N VAL A 49 18.17 19.78 -3.99
CA VAL A 49 17.19 18.75 -3.62
C VAL A 49 16.66 19.05 -2.21
N ALA A 50 15.37 19.39 -2.11
CA ALA A 50 14.73 19.69 -0.84
C ALA A 50 14.39 18.40 -0.08
N TYR A 51 14.53 18.44 1.25
CA TYR A 51 14.06 17.37 2.13
C TYR A 51 12.55 17.47 2.34
N ASP A 52 11.85 16.36 2.12
CA ASP A 52 10.44 16.20 2.47
C ASP A 52 10.22 15.03 3.43
N LYS A 53 9.88 15.36 4.68
CA LYS A 53 9.60 14.41 5.76
C LYS A 53 8.46 13.44 5.46
N ASN A 54 7.58 13.75 4.51
CA ASN A 54 6.48 12.87 4.14
C ASN A 54 6.97 11.56 3.51
N TRP A 55 8.17 11.52 2.94
CA TRP A 55 8.76 10.27 2.45
C TRP A 55 9.00 9.25 3.57
N GLU A 56 9.34 9.70 4.78
CA GLU A 56 9.59 8.80 5.91
C GLU A 56 8.31 8.11 6.40
N THR A 57 7.15 8.76 6.24
CA THR A 57 5.86 8.24 6.74
C THR A 57 4.97 7.66 5.62
N ARG A 58 5.02 8.23 4.42
CA ARG A 58 4.16 7.88 3.27
C ARG A 58 4.91 7.22 2.12
N GLY A 59 6.24 7.29 2.11
CA GLY A 59 7.10 6.81 1.02
C GLY A 59 8.05 5.67 1.40
N TYR A 60 7.84 5.03 2.56
CA TYR A 60 8.75 3.99 3.08
C TYR A 60 8.92 2.79 2.14
N ILE A 61 7.89 2.43 1.36
CA ILE A 61 8.01 1.37 0.34
C ILE A 61 9.04 1.75 -0.73
N THR A 62 9.07 3.02 -1.15
CA THR A 62 10.09 3.52 -2.09
C THR A 62 11.48 3.45 -1.47
N LEU A 63 11.62 3.83 -0.19
CA LEU A 63 12.89 3.73 0.54
C LEU A 63 13.37 2.27 0.62
N ILE A 64 12.49 1.31 0.92
CA ILE A 64 12.81 -0.13 0.91
C ILE A 64 13.27 -0.56 -0.49
N ARG A 65 12.48 -0.27 -1.53
CA ARG A 65 12.79 -0.66 -2.91
C ARG A 65 14.11 -0.09 -3.41
N ASN A 66 14.39 1.18 -3.11
CA ASN A 66 15.63 1.85 -3.51
C ASN A 66 16.88 1.20 -2.90
N ASN A 67 16.74 0.57 -1.73
CA ASN A 67 17.88 0.07 -0.95
C ASN A 67 17.92 -1.46 -0.81
N TRP A 68 16.92 -2.19 -1.32
CA TRP A 68 16.78 -3.65 -1.13
C TRP A 68 18.01 -4.47 -1.55
N PHE A 69 18.64 -4.07 -2.66
CA PHE A 69 19.85 -4.71 -3.20
C PHE A 69 21.15 -3.98 -2.83
N LEU A 70 21.07 -2.97 -1.96
CA LEU A 70 22.19 -2.09 -1.62
C LEU A 70 22.59 -2.18 -0.14
N LEU A 71 21.61 -2.19 0.76
CA LEU A 71 21.81 -2.21 2.21
C LEU A 71 21.57 -3.61 2.78
N CYS A 72 22.30 -3.97 3.83
CA CYS A 72 21.97 -5.13 4.65
C CYS A 72 20.65 -4.90 5.42
N TYR A 73 20.10 -5.95 6.02
CA TYR A 73 18.80 -5.88 6.69
C TYR A 73 18.82 -4.88 7.85
N GLU A 74 19.90 -4.88 8.62
CA GLU A 74 20.16 -3.97 9.73
C GLU A 74 20.22 -2.51 9.27
N GLN A 75 20.89 -2.25 8.15
CA GLN A 75 20.97 -0.90 7.59
C GLN A 75 19.63 -0.41 7.02
N LEU A 76 18.77 -1.30 6.52
CA LEU A 76 17.40 -0.93 6.15
C LEU A 76 16.59 -0.51 7.38
N MET A 77 16.72 -1.26 8.50
CA MET A 77 16.08 -0.89 9.77
C MET A 77 16.62 0.44 10.31
N GLU A 78 17.94 0.66 10.26
CA GLU A 78 18.58 1.92 10.66
C GLU A 78 18.10 3.11 9.81
N LEU A 79 18.01 2.91 8.48
CA LEU A 79 17.52 3.91 7.54
C LEU A 79 16.08 4.27 7.88
N LEU A 80 15.17 3.30 7.95
CA LEU A 80 13.74 3.53 8.19
C LEU A 80 13.46 4.00 9.62
N GLY A 81 14.29 3.60 10.58
CA GLY A 81 14.06 3.83 12.01
C GLY A 81 12.96 2.94 12.57
N ILE A 82 12.90 1.68 12.12
CA ILE A 82 11.89 0.69 12.54
C ILE A 82 12.55 -0.58 13.08
N THR A 83 11.78 -1.40 13.79
CA THR A 83 12.23 -2.71 14.29
C THR A 83 12.15 -3.78 13.21
N GLU A 84 12.77 -4.92 13.48
CA GLU A 84 12.72 -6.11 12.61
C GLU A 84 11.28 -6.57 12.40
N GLU A 85 10.49 -6.68 13.48
CA GLU A 85 9.10 -7.12 13.40
C GLU A 85 8.24 -6.18 12.54
N LYS A 86 8.54 -4.87 12.57
CA LYS A 86 7.83 -3.89 11.75
C LYS A 86 8.22 -3.97 10.28
N LEU A 87 9.50 -4.24 9.98
CA LEU A 87 9.96 -4.45 8.61
C LEU A 87 9.38 -5.76 8.03
N ASP A 88 9.38 -6.85 8.80
CA ASP A 88 8.75 -8.11 8.43
C ASP A 88 7.26 -7.94 8.15
N PHE A 89 6.56 -7.21 9.03
CA PHE A 89 5.16 -6.86 8.83
C PHE A 89 4.95 -6.13 7.49
N TYR A 90 5.79 -5.15 7.15
CA TYR A 90 5.67 -4.46 5.87
C TYR A 90 5.92 -5.39 4.68
N LEU A 91 6.93 -6.25 4.75
CA LEU A 91 7.24 -7.18 3.66
C LEU A 91 6.11 -8.18 3.40
N GLU A 92 5.46 -8.65 4.46
CA GLU A 92 4.38 -9.62 4.38
C GLU A 92 3.02 -8.99 4.01
N LYS A 93 2.68 -7.85 4.62
CA LYS A 93 1.31 -7.31 4.59
C LYS A 93 1.11 -6.17 3.58
N GLU A 94 2.15 -5.44 3.19
CA GLU A 94 2.00 -4.32 2.28
C GLU A 94 2.07 -4.79 0.83
N ASP A 95 0.93 -4.80 0.14
CA ASP A 95 0.83 -4.87 -1.33
C ASP A 95 1.80 -5.88 -2.00
N PHE A 96 1.88 -7.09 -1.44
CA PHE A 96 2.76 -8.17 -1.89
C PHE A 96 4.23 -7.74 -2.05
N LEU A 97 4.72 -6.88 -1.15
CA LEU A 97 6.03 -6.24 -1.29
C LEU A 97 7.16 -7.28 -1.36
N ALA A 98 7.14 -8.32 -0.53
CA ALA A 98 8.12 -9.41 -0.61
C ALA A 98 8.17 -10.05 -2.01
N VAL A 99 7.00 -10.34 -2.61
CA VAL A 99 6.89 -10.90 -3.97
C VAL A 99 7.46 -9.92 -5.00
N LYS A 100 7.14 -8.63 -4.88
CA LYS A 100 7.64 -7.57 -5.77
C LYS A 100 9.14 -7.30 -5.62
N LEU A 101 9.73 -7.76 -4.53
CA LEU A 101 11.16 -7.73 -4.25
C LEU A 101 11.86 -9.05 -4.60
N GLY A 102 11.12 -10.05 -5.10
CA GLY A 102 11.64 -11.32 -5.57
C GLY A 102 11.49 -12.50 -4.61
N ASN A 103 10.78 -12.35 -3.48
CA ASN A 103 10.66 -13.32 -2.39
C ASN A 103 11.99 -13.68 -1.70
N PHE A 104 13.01 -12.83 -1.81
CA PHE A 104 14.26 -12.98 -1.06
C PHE A 104 14.89 -11.61 -0.78
N LYS A 105 15.69 -11.55 0.29
CA LYS A 105 16.61 -10.44 0.55
C LYS A 105 18.02 -10.89 0.12
N PRO A 106 18.69 -10.19 -0.82
CA PRO A 106 20.09 -10.49 -1.12
C PRO A 106 20.98 -10.22 0.08
N GLU A 107 22.00 -11.07 0.26
CA GLU A 107 23.11 -10.78 1.17
C GLU A 107 23.85 -9.53 0.66
N CYS A 108 23.78 -8.45 1.42
CA CYS A 108 24.44 -7.19 1.11
C CYS A 108 25.46 -6.91 2.21
N GLU A 109 26.69 -6.62 1.83
CA GLU A 109 27.70 -6.11 2.77
C GLU A 109 27.26 -4.78 3.36
N ARG A 110 27.66 -4.53 4.62
CA ARG A 110 27.39 -3.26 5.28
C ARG A 110 28.11 -2.12 4.55
N VAL A 111 27.35 -1.12 4.10
CA VAL A 111 27.90 0.04 3.37
C VAL A 111 28.39 1.08 4.36
N GLN A 112 29.64 1.50 4.27
CA GLN A 112 30.22 2.54 5.12
C GLN A 112 30.83 3.64 4.27
N TYR A 113 30.88 4.84 4.82
CA TYR A 113 31.59 5.94 4.19
C TYR A 113 33.10 5.71 4.25
N THR A 114 33.75 5.93 3.12
CA THR A 114 35.21 6.03 3.00
C THR A 114 35.55 7.22 2.09
N PRO A 115 36.62 7.98 2.38
CA PRO A 115 37.10 9.02 1.47
C PRO A 115 37.37 8.46 0.07
N LEU A 116 37.03 9.25 -0.95
CA LEU A 116 37.27 8.88 -2.34
C LEU A 116 38.76 8.94 -2.69
N THR A 117 39.18 8.05 -3.57
CA THR A 117 40.44 8.16 -4.31
C THR A 117 40.33 9.24 -5.40
N LYS A 118 41.47 9.71 -5.91
CA LYS A 118 41.50 10.71 -7.00
C LYS A 118 40.71 10.27 -8.23
N GLU A 119 40.83 9.00 -8.62
CA GLU A 119 40.10 8.45 -9.78
C GLU A 119 38.59 8.45 -9.52
N GLU A 120 38.15 8.09 -8.31
CA GLU A 120 36.73 8.14 -7.94
C GLU A 120 36.22 9.59 -7.86
N GLU A 121 37.04 10.55 -7.41
CA GLU A 121 36.69 11.98 -7.42
C GLU A 121 36.46 12.50 -8.85
N GLU A 122 37.34 12.14 -9.80
CA GLU A 122 37.19 12.48 -11.21
C GLU A 122 35.90 11.91 -11.81
N LYS A 123 35.62 10.62 -11.58
CA LYS A 123 34.36 9.98 -12.01
C LYS A 123 33.13 10.63 -11.34
N THR A 124 33.24 10.99 -10.07
CA THR A 124 32.17 11.66 -9.32
C THR A 124 31.86 13.02 -9.93
N ALA A 125 32.87 13.78 -10.35
CA ALA A 125 32.66 15.07 -11.00
C ALA A 125 31.84 14.95 -12.30
N LEU A 126 32.15 13.94 -13.12
CA LEU A 126 31.40 13.66 -14.37
C LEU A 126 29.92 13.32 -14.08
N ILE A 127 29.68 12.50 -13.06
CA ILE A 127 28.31 12.16 -12.62
C ILE A 127 27.62 13.42 -12.10
N ALA A 128 28.30 14.24 -11.30
CA ALA A 128 27.73 15.44 -10.71
C ALA A 128 27.29 16.47 -11.76
N ASP A 129 28.03 16.62 -12.87
CA ASP A 129 27.61 17.46 -13.99
C ASP A 129 26.30 16.98 -14.63
N MET A 130 26.18 15.66 -14.83
CA MET A 130 24.96 15.06 -15.33
C MET A 130 23.79 15.27 -14.34
N VAL A 131 24.00 14.99 -13.06
CA VAL A 131 22.97 15.14 -12.01
C VAL A 131 22.45 16.59 -11.93
N ARG A 132 23.35 17.58 -11.97
CA ARG A 132 22.99 19.01 -11.97
C ARG A 132 22.07 19.40 -13.13
N SER A 133 22.23 18.76 -14.30
CA SER A 133 21.36 19.03 -15.45
C SER A 133 19.91 18.58 -15.23
N TYR A 134 19.70 17.50 -14.45
CA TYR A 134 18.37 16.95 -14.19
C TYR A 134 17.64 17.59 -13.00
N ILE A 135 18.38 18.09 -12.00
CA ILE A 135 17.78 18.74 -10.82
C ILE A 135 17.17 20.09 -11.15
N LYS A 136 17.71 20.80 -12.16
CA LYS A 136 17.18 22.10 -12.61
C LYS A 136 15.83 22.00 -13.33
N LEU A 137 15.35 20.80 -13.63
CA LEU A 137 14.04 20.63 -14.25
C LEU A 137 12.95 20.91 -13.22
N GLU A 138 11.98 21.75 -13.60
CA GLU A 138 10.82 22.03 -12.76
C GLU A 138 10.06 20.72 -12.48
N ARG A 139 9.97 20.35 -11.19
CA ARG A 139 9.24 19.18 -10.72
C ARG A 139 8.23 19.64 -9.69
N LYS A 140 7.01 19.12 -9.76
CA LYS A 140 6.08 19.22 -8.64
C LYS A 140 6.65 18.45 -7.45
N ASN A 141 6.47 18.94 -6.23
CA ASN A 141 6.95 18.18 -5.09
C ASN A 141 6.06 16.95 -4.89
N PRO A 142 6.66 15.81 -4.51
CA PRO A 142 5.90 14.67 -4.03
C PRO A 142 4.94 15.10 -2.92
N PHE A 143 3.78 14.46 -2.81
CA PHE A 143 2.80 14.72 -1.74
C PHE A 143 2.18 16.13 -1.71
N ASP A 144 2.52 17.05 -2.62
CA ASP A 144 1.90 18.38 -2.68
C ASP A 144 0.37 18.34 -2.84
N PHE A 145 -0.16 17.24 -3.38
CA PHE A 145 -1.60 17.02 -3.48
C PHE A 145 -2.32 16.92 -2.12
N PHE A 146 -1.61 16.66 -1.01
CA PHE A 146 -2.17 16.70 0.34
C PHE A 146 -2.28 18.13 0.90
N ASN A 147 -1.48 19.07 0.40
CA ASN A 147 -1.45 20.46 0.89
C ASN A 147 -2.44 21.37 0.14
N GLN A 148 -3.12 20.83 -0.88
CA GLN A 148 -4.09 21.57 -1.67
C GLN A 148 -5.44 21.59 -0.94
N ASN A 149 -5.82 22.77 -0.44
CA ASN A 149 -7.20 23.01 -0.05
C ASN A 149 -8.04 23.11 -1.32
N PRO A 150 -9.01 22.21 -1.56
CA PRO A 150 -9.86 22.33 -2.72
C PRO A 150 -10.65 23.63 -2.61
N LYS A 151 -10.66 24.40 -3.69
CA LYS A 151 -11.64 25.47 -3.82
C LYS A 151 -12.98 24.79 -4.10
N LYS A 152 -14.02 25.13 -3.32
CA LYS A 152 -15.40 24.75 -3.65
C LYS A 152 -15.66 25.17 -5.09
N THR A 153 -15.87 24.18 -5.93
CA THR A 153 -16.16 24.32 -7.36
C THR A 153 -17.39 23.48 -7.65
N ASP A 154 -18.15 23.87 -8.66
CA ASP A 154 -19.38 23.17 -9.01
C ASP A 154 -19.05 21.74 -9.42
N ILE A 155 -19.76 20.78 -8.82
CA ILE A 155 -19.67 19.37 -9.15
C ILE A 155 -20.19 19.23 -10.58
N LYS A 156 -19.32 18.78 -11.48
CA LYS A 156 -19.70 18.53 -12.87
C LYS A 156 -20.50 17.23 -12.93
N ASP A 157 -21.67 17.29 -13.54
CA ASP A 157 -22.43 16.09 -13.88
C ASP A 157 -21.81 15.44 -15.12
N TYR A 158 -21.21 14.27 -14.93
CA TYR A 158 -20.63 13.47 -16.00
C TYR A 158 -21.49 12.22 -16.22
N SER A 159 -21.84 11.94 -17.48
CA SER A 159 -22.56 10.74 -17.85
C SER A 159 -21.72 9.47 -17.63
N GLY A 160 -22.28 8.46 -16.97
CA GLY A 160 -21.68 7.13 -16.81
C GLY A 160 -21.05 6.88 -15.43
N ARG A 161 -20.70 5.61 -15.13
CA ARG A 161 -20.06 5.22 -13.86
C ARG A 161 -18.56 5.46 -13.94
N ARG A 162 -18.03 6.29 -13.03
CA ARG A 162 -16.61 6.63 -12.90
C ARG A 162 -16.18 6.26 -11.49
N ILE A 163 -15.86 4.98 -11.31
CA ILE A 163 -15.58 4.36 -10.03
C ILE A 163 -14.07 4.17 -9.89
N VAL A 164 -13.48 4.67 -8.81
CA VAL A 164 -12.03 4.56 -8.55
C VAL A 164 -11.77 3.89 -7.20
N HIS A 165 -10.57 3.32 -7.05
CA HIS A 165 -10.08 2.95 -5.71
C HIS A 165 -9.73 4.24 -4.96
N GLY A 166 -10.08 4.32 -3.67
CA GLY A 166 -9.62 5.44 -2.84
C GLY A 166 -8.10 5.40 -2.72
N TYR A 167 -7.42 6.43 -3.21
CA TYR A 167 -5.96 6.41 -3.36
C TYR A 167 -5.20 6.14 -2.04
N LEU A 168 -5.74 6.62 -0.92
CA LEU A 168 -5.15 6.44 0.42
C LEU A 168 -5.82 5.32 1.22
N SER A 169 -6.84 4.68 0.63
CA SER A 169 -7.64 3.68 1.35
C SER A 169 -6.78 2.48 1.70
N PRO A 170 -6.77 2.07 2.99
CA PRO A 170 -5.95 0.96 3.42
C PRO A 170 -6.49 -0.35 2.84
N CYS A 171 -5.59 -1.32 2.67
CA CYS A 171 -6.00 -2.69 2.38
C CYS A 171 -6.57 -3.35 3.65
N GLY A 172 -7.59 -4.20 3.49
CA GLY A 172 -8.16 -4.97 4.61
C GLY A 172 -9.45 -4.39 5.16
N ASP A 173 -9.53 -4.23 6.48
CA ASP A 173 -10.74 -3.81 7.21
C ASP A 173 -10.82 -2.29 7.36
N VAL A 174 -11.25 -1.63 6.29
CA VAL A 174 -11.33 -0.16 6.19
C VAL A 174 -12.35 0.46 7.16
N PHE A 175 -13.34 -0.31 7.62
CA PHE A 175 -14.48 0.19 8.40
C PHE A 175 -14.21 0.26 9.90
N THR A 176 -13.04 -0.20 10.36
CA THR A 176 -12.57 -0.03 11.74
C THR A 176 -11.62 1.15 11.90
N GLN A 177 -11.23 1.79 10.79
CA GLN A 177 -10.28 2.90 10.74
C GLN A 177 -10.99 4.23 10.51
N ASN A 178 -10.32 5.33 10.87
CA ASN A 178 -10.85 6.66 10.66
C ASN A 178 -10.88 7.02 9.16
N ASN A 179 -12.07 7.09 8.57
CA ASN A 179 -12.26 7.38 7.14
C ASN A 179 -11.89 8.81 6.73
N GLU A 180 -11.69 9.73 7.67
CA GLU A 180 -11.18 11.06 7.36
C GLU A 180 -9.69 11.05 6.98
N GLU A 181 -8.93 10.07 7.46
CA GLU A 181 -7.49 9.95 7.18
C GLU A 181 -7.22 9.47 5.76
N TYR A 182 -8.05 8.55 5.27
CA TYR A 182 -7.87 7.90 3.96
C TYR A 182 -8.85 8.35 2.87
N LEU A 183 -9.92 9.06 3.22
CA LEU A 183 -10.79 9.75 2.28
C LEU A 183 -11.08 11.16 2.79
N PRO A 184 -10.08 12.05 2.97
CA PRO A 184 -10.32 13.40 3.48
C PRO A 184 -11.26 14.18 2.56
N ASP A 185 -12.04 15.12 3.12
CA ASP A 185 -12.99 15.96 2.35
C ASP A 185 -12.30 16.68 1.19
N ALA A 186 -11.01 17.04 1.37
CA ALA A 186 -10.17 17.60 0.34
C ALA A 186 -10.09 16.73 -0.93
N LEU A 187 -9.87 15.43 -0.73
CA LEU A 187 -9.76 14.44 -1.79
C LEU A 187 -11.11 14.17 -2.46
N LEU A 188 -12.18 14.08 -1.67
CA LEU A 188 -13.54 13.86 -2.19
C LEU A 188 -14.00 15.01 -3.10
N HIS A 189 -13.65 16.26 -2.76
CA HIS A 189 -13.88 17.41 -3.63
C HIS A 189 -13.13 17.30 -4.96
N GLU A 190 -11.84 16.96 -4.96
CA GLU A 190 -11.09 16.80 -6.21
C GLU A 190 -11.60 15.61 -7.03
N TYR A 191 -12.05 14.52 -6.39
CA TYR A 191 -12.74 13.43 -7.08
C TYR A 191 -14.00 13.91 -7.80
N ALA A 192 -14.90 14.59 -7.09
CA ALA A 192 -16.14 15.10 -7.67
C ALA A 192 -15.87 16.07 -8.84
N LYS A 193 -14.87 16.94 -8.72
CA LYS A 193 -14.46 17.88 -9.77
C LYS A 193 -13.93 17.20 -11.03
N GLN A 194 -13.29 16.04 -10.90
CA GLN A 194 -12.84 15.19 -12.00
C GLN A 194 -13.96 14.26 -12.54
N GLY A 195 -15.18 14.39 -12.00
CA GLY A 195 -16.33 13.60 -12.40
C GLY A 195 -16.37 12.20 -11.81
N ILE A 196 -15.55 11.90 -10.81
CA ILE A 196 -15.61 10.62 -10.11
C ILE A 196 -16.90 10.61 -9.29
N ASN A 197 -17.75 9.62 -9.54
CA ASN A 197 -19.05 9.45 -8.88
C ASN A 197 -19.16 8.12 -8.11
N GLY A 198 -18.07 7.36 -8.04
CA GLY A 198 -17.98 6.18 -7.21
C GLY A 198 -16.59 5.98 -6.63
N VAL A 199 -16.54 5.51 -5.38
CA VAL A 199 -15.33 4.96 -4.77
C VAL A 199 -15.59 3.52 -4.41
N TRP A 200 -14.64 2.64 -4.69
CA TRP A 200 -14.69 1.26 -4.21
C TRP A 200 -13.71 1.05 -3.07
N LEU A 201 -14.17 0.34 -2.03
CA LEU A 201 -13.37 -0.08 -0.89
C LEU A 201 -13.44 -1.59 -0.73
N HIS A 202 -12.35 -2.21 -0.31
CA HIS A 202 -12.33 -3.64 -0.02
C HIS A 202 -13.27 -3.97 1.15
N GLY A 203 -14.07 -5.02 0.99
CA GLY A 203 -14.95 -5.58 2.00
C GLY A 203 -14.73 -7.08 2.14
N ILE A 204 -14.80 -7.57 3.38
CA ILE A 204 -14.81 -9.00 3.68
C ILE A 204 -16.23 -9.32 4.14
N LEU A 205 -16.94 -10.18 3.41
CA LEU A 205 -18.37 -10.39 3.64
C LEU A 205 -18.65 -10.96 5.03
N SER A 206 -17.78 -11.83 5.53
CA SER A 206 -17.89 -12.39 6.89
C SER A 206 -17.73 -11.34 7.98
N THR A 207 -16.95 -10.27 7.77
CA THR A 207 -16.83 -9.16 8.74
C THR A 207 -17.95 -8.14 8.61
N LEU A 208 -18.73 -8.22 7.53
CA LEU A 208 -19.83 -7.30 7.22
C LEU A 208 -21.20 -7.93 7.39
N SER A 209 -21.30 -9.24 7.66
CA SER A 209 -22.56 -9.97 7.81
C SER A 209 -22.43 -11.17 8.74
N PRO A 210 -23.55 -11.71 9.26
CA PRO A 210 -23.50 -12.97 10.00
C PRO A 210 -22.78 -14.07 9.22
N TYR A 211 -21.83 -14.75 9.89
CA TYR A 211 -21.06 -15.83 9.29
C TYR A 211 -21.40 -17.16 9.99
N PRO A 212 -22.10 -18.09 9.32
CA PRO A 212 -22.69 -19.26 9.98
C PRO A 212 -21.66 -20.32 10.40
N PHE A 213 -20.43 -20.23 9.91
CA PHE A 213 -19.40 -21.25 10.16
C PHE A 213 -18.46 -20.86 11.30
N ASP A 214 -18.33 -19.57 11.61
CA ASP A 214 -17.42 -19.08 12.65
C ASP A 214 -17.86 -17.70 13.12
N GLU A 215 -18.50 -17.64 14.28
CA GLU A 215 -19.05 -16.39 14.81
C GLU A 215 -17.96 -15.34 15.05
N GLU A 216 -16.72 -15.75 15.35
CA GLU A 216 -15.59 -14.83 15.56
C GLU A 216 -15.28 -14.01 14.30
N LEU A 217 -15.45 -14.60 13.11
CA LEU A 217 -15.19 -13.89 11.85
C LEU A 217 -16.24 -12.81 11.55
N SER A 218 -17.43 -12.95 12.15
CA SER A 218 -18.48 -11.93 12.08
C SER A 218 -18.51 -11.00 13.28
N ALA A 219 -17.60 -11.14 14.24
CA ALA A 219 -17.56 -10.26 15.40
C ALA A 219 -17.41 -8.79 14.96
N GLY A 220 -18.32 -7.94 15.43
CA GLY A 220 -18.31 -6.50 15.16
C GLY A 220 -18.92 -6.09 13.81
N TYR A 221 -19.68 -6.95 13.12
CA TYR A 221 -20.23 -6.61 11.80
C TYR A 221 -21.23 -5.44 11.84
N LYS A 222 -21.99 -5.31 12.93
CA LYS A 222 -22.99 -4.24 13.10
C LYS A 222 -22.33 -2.87 13.22
N GLU A 223 -21.23 -2.80 13.96
CA GLU A 223 -20.41 -1.61 14.15
C GLU A 223 -19.81 -1.16 12.81
N ARG A 224 -19.24 -2.10 12.04
CA ARG A 224 -18.73 -1.81 10.69
C ARG A 224 -19.82 -1.32 9.75
N ARG A 225 -21.03 -1.90 9.80
CA ARG A 225 -22.19 -1.42 9.03
C ARG A 225 -22.59 0.00 9.45
N ALA A 226 -22.56 0.32 10.74
CA ALA A 226 -22.87 1.65 11.22
C ALA A 226 -21.85 2.69 10.70
N GLU A 227 -20.56 2.37 10.73
CA GLU A 227 -19.52 3.22 10.14
C GLU A 227 -19.65 3.34 8.62
N MET A 228 -20.00 2.25 7.93
CA MET A 228 -20.29 2.26 6.50
C MET A 228 -21.44 3.20 6.15
N LYS A 229 -22.54 3.20 6.92
CA LYS A 229 -23.67 4.13 6.72
C LYS A 229 -23.25 5.59 6.90
N LYS A 230 -22.44 5.90 7.91
CA LYS A 230 -21.88 7.25 8.12
C LYS A 230 -21.03 7.68 6.92
N LEU A 231 -20.18 6.79 6.41
CA LEU A 231 -19.36 7.05 5.23
C LEU A 231 -20.22 7.27 3.98
N ILE A 232 -21.26 6.45 3.75
CA ILE A 232 -22.21 6.63 2.63
C ILE A 232 -22.86 8.01 2.69
N ALA A 233 -23.37 8.41 3.87
CA ALA A 233 -23.98 9.71 4.07
C ALA A 233 -23.01 10.87 3.76
N ARG A 234 -21.74 10.71 4.14
CA ARG A 234 -20.67 11.68 3.85
C ARG A 234 -20.36 11.76 2.36
N LEU A 235 -20.15 10.62 1.68
CA LEU A 235 -19.86 10.56 0.24
C LEU A 235 -21.01 11.13 -0.61
N ASN A 236 -22.26 10.91 -0.20
CA ASN A 236 -23.43 11.46 -0.90
C ASN A 236 -23.42 13.00 -0.97
N LYS A 237 -22.80 13.70 -0.01
CA LYS A 237 -22.63 15.18 -0.07
C LYS A 237 -21.77 15.64 -1.26
N TYR A 238 -20.98 14.73 -1.83
CA TYR A 238 -20.10 14.96 -2.97
C TYR A 238 -20.65 14.34 -4.27
N GLY A 239 -21.85 13.74 -4.24
CA GLY A 239 -22.38 12.97 -5.37
C GLY A 239 -21.64 11.66 -5.62
N ILE A 240 -20.90 11.15 -4.64
CA ILE A 240 -20.11 9.92 -4.74
C ILE A 240 -20.85 8.77 -4.07
N LYS A 241 -20.93 7.63 -4.76
CA LYS A 241 -21.45 6.37 -4.20
C LYS A 241 -20.34 5.46 -3.69
N LEU A 242 -20.62 4.75 -2.60
CA LEU A 242 -19.72 3.71 -2.09
C LEU A 242 -20.01 2.37 -2.78
N TYR A 243 -18.98 1.75 -3.34
CA TYR A 243 -19.01 0.39 -3.86
C TYR A 243 -18.18 -0.51 -2.95
N LEU A 244 -18.67 -1.72 -2.68
CA LEU A 244 -17.88 -2.73 -1.99
C LEU A 244 -17.18 -3.61 -3.02
N TYR A 245 -15.86 -3.74 -2.91
CA TYR A 245 -15.10 -4.75 -3.62
C TYR A 245 -14.96 -5.97 -2.72
N ILE A 246 -15.55 -7.11 -3.11
CA ILE A 246 -15.48 -8.34 -2.34
C ILE A 246 -14.89 -9.48 -3.19
N ASN A 247 -14.06 -10.31 -2.58
CA ASN A 247 -13.50 -11.52 -3.19
C ASN A 247 -13.94 -12.73 -2.35
N GLU A 248 -15.13 -13.23 -2.68
CA GLU A 248 -15.87 -14.20 -1.85
C GLU A 248 -16.24 -15.47 -2.63
N PRO A 249 -16.39 -16.63 -1.98
CA PRO A 249 -16.17 -16.85 -0.55
C PRO A 249 -14.69 -16.80 -0.16
N ARG A 250 -14.33 -16.28 1.02
CA ARG A 250 -12.94 -16.35 1.52
C ARG A 250 -12.60 -17.76 2.00
N ALA A 251 -11.42 -18.27 1.61
CA ALA A 251 -10.86 -19.48 2.21
C ALA A 251 -10.61 -19.30 3.72
N LEU A 252 -10.70 -20.41 4.45
CA LEU A 252 -10.39 -20.47 5.88
C LEU A 252 -9.15 -21.34 6.11
N THR A 253 -8.52 -21.19 7.26
CA THR A 253 -7.42 -22.09 7.65
C THR A 253 -7.93 -23.52 7.82
N MET A 254 -7.09 -24.50 7.52
CA MET A 254 -7.45 -25.93 7.65
C MET A 254 -7.96 -26.29 9.06
N GLN A 255 -7.44 -25.64 10.10
CA GLN A 255 -7.90 -25.81 11.49
C GLN A 255 -9.38 -25.45 11.66
N LYS A 256 -9.86 -24.39 11.00
CA LYS A 256 -11.24 -23.93 11.08
C LYS A 256 -12.22 -24.84 10.31
N PHE A 257 -11.72 -25.64 9.38
CA PHE A 257 -12.56 -26.55 8.58
C PHE A 257 -12.95 -27.86 9.27
N GLY A 258 -12.35 -28.23 10.39
CA GLY A 258 -12.59 -29.55 11.01
C GLY A 258 -14.06 -29.91 11.21
N LYS A 259 -14.90 -28.92 11.59
CA LYS A 259 -16.36 -29.09 11.79
C LYS A 259 -17.19 -28.96 10.50
N TYR A 260 -16.60 -28.44 9.42
CA TYR A 260 -17.24 -28.13 8.14
C TYR A 260 -16.57 -28.87 6.97
N ALA A 261 -16.01 -30.05 7.23
CA ALA A 261 -15.24 -30.81 6.25
C ALA A 261 -16.04 -31.09 4.97
N SER A 262 -17.37 -31.23 5.06
CA SER A 262 -18.27 -31.39 3.91
C SER A 262 -18.34 -30.17 2.99
N LEU A 263 -17.98 -28.98 3.50
CA LEU A 263 -17.95 -27.72 2.73
C LEU A 263 -16.59 -27.48 2.07
N MET A 264 -15.60 -28.33 2.36
CA MET A 264 -14.24 -28.15 1.89
C MET A 264 -14.16 -28.31 0.37
N GLY A 265 -13.63 -27.27 -0.27
CA GLY A 265 -13.22 -27.30 -1.66
C GLY A 265 -11.73 -27.54 -1.80
N ARG A 266 -11.12 -26.86 -2.77
CA ARG A 266 -9.69 -26.90 -3.01
C ARG A 266 -8.90 -26.43 -1.78
N THR A 267 -7.74 -27.02 -1.56
CA THR A 267 -6.79 -26.61 -0.53
C THR A 267 -5.52 -26.04 -1.16
N GLU A 268 -4.93 -25.04 -0.51
CA GLU A 268 -3.67 -24.41 -0.93
C GLU A 268 -2.99 -23.76 0.28
N ASN A 269 -1.69 -24.00 0.47
CA ASN A 269 -0.85 -23.33 1.49
C ASN A 269 -1.46 -23.29 2.91
N GLY A 270 -2.09 -24.38 3.36
CA GLY A 270 -2.70 -24.46 4.70
C GLY A 270 -4.11 -23.86 4.82
N TYR A 271 -4.70 -23.43 3.71
CA TYR A 271 -6.07 -22.95 3.61
C TYR A 271 -6.95 -23.90 2.79
N ALA A 272 -8.26 -23.79 3.00
CA ALA A 272 -9.29 -24.51 2.25
C ALA A 272 -10.37 -23.53 1.77
N ALA A 273 -10.81 -23.68 0.52
CA ALA A 273 -11.92 -22.94 -0.07
C ALA A 273 -13.26 -23.48 0.43
N LEU A 274 -14.30 -22.64 0.45
CA LEU A 274 -15.69 -23.11 0.57
C LEU A 274 -16.18 -23.57 -0.81
N CYS A 275 -16.67 -24.80 -0.92
CA CYS A 275 -17.13 -25.32 -2.21
C CYS A 275 -18.52 -24.78 -2.59
N PHE A 276 -18.60 -24.08 -3.72
CA PHE A 276 -19.84 -23.49 -4.21
C PHE A 276 -20.91 -24.52 -4.63
N GLU A 277 -20.54 -25.79 -4.83
CA GLU A 277 -21.50 -26.87 -5.10
C GLU A 277 -22.30 -27.30 -3.86
N GLN A 278 -21.87 -26.87 -2.67
CA GLN A 278 -22.54 -27.16 -1.41
C GLN A 278 -23.64 -26.13 -1.14
N LYS A 279 -24.86 -26.61 -0.88
CA LYS A 279 -26.03 -25.75 -0.62
C LYS A 279 -25.80 -24.75 0.51
N ALA A 280 -25.16 -25.20 1.60
CA ALA A 280 -24.87 -24.33 2.74
C ALA A 280 -23.96 -23.14 2.37
N THR A 281 -23.01 -23.32 1.43
CA THR A 281 -22.16 -22.23 0.94
C THR A 281 -22.95 -21.25 0.08
N GLN A 282 -23.84 -21.74 -0.79
CA GLN A 282 -24.72 -20.89 -1.60
C GLN A 282 -25.70 -20.09 -0.72
N GLU A 283 -26.31 -20.74 0.27
CA GLU A 283 -27.22 -20.12 1.24
C GLU A 283 -26.52 -19.07 2.07
N TYR A 284 -25.30 -19.34 2.55
CA TYR A 284 -24.48 -18.33 3.24
C TYR A 284 -24.28 -17.09 2.37
N LEU A 285 -23.75 -17.25 1.15
CA LEU A 285 -23.42 -16.12 0.28
C LEU A 285 -24.67 -15.30 -0.06
N TYR A 286 -25.78 -15.97 -0.37
CA TYR A 286 -27.04 -15.29 -0.66
C TYR A 286 -27.57 -14.54 0.56
N ASN A 287 -27.66 -15.20 1.72
CA ASN A 287 -28.21 -14.60 2.93
C ASN A 287 -27.33 -13.45 3.44
N ALA A 288 -26.01 -13.60 3.42
CA ALA A 288 -25.09 -12.56 3.86
C ALA A 288 -25.16 -11.31 2.97
N VAL A 289 -25.16 -11.47 1.64
CA VAL A 289 -25.31 -10.32 0.72
C VAL A 289 -26.69 -9.69 0.85
N LYS A 290 -27.76 -10.49 0.92
CA LYS A 290 -29.11 -9.98 1.10
C LYS A 290 -29.25 -9.19 2.40
N ASP A 291 -28.76 -9.74 3.51
CA ASP A 291 -28.77 -9.09 4.82
C ASP A 291 -27.97 -7.77 4.79
N LEU A 292 -26.76 -7.78 4.22
CA LEU A 292 -25.95 -6.57 4.07
C LEU A 292 -26.66 -5.47 3.26
N LEU A 293 -27.22 -5.82 2.10
CA LEU A 293 -27.90 -4.85 1.23
C LEU A 293 -29.25 -4.38 1.79
N THR A 294 -29.87 -5.18 2.65
CA THR A 294 -31.10 -4.79 3.37
C THR A 294 -30.76 -3.83 4.50
N GLU A 295 -29.72 -4.13 5.26
CA GLU A 295 -29.34 -3.34 6.43
C GLU A 295 -28.57 -2.08 6.08
N VAL A 296 -27.77 -2.06 5.01
CA VAL A 296 -26.98 -0.89 4.59
C VAL A 296 -27.53 -0.32 3.29
N ASP A 297 -28.43 0.65 3.44
CA ASP A 297 -29.02 1.39 2.33
C ASP A 297 -28.02 2.39 1.73
N GLY A 298 -28.22 2.72 0.45
CA GLY A 298 -27.45 3.75 -0.26
C GLY A 298 -26.08 3.32 -0.82
N LEU A 299 -25.71 2.04 -0.70
CA LEU A 299 -24.59 1.47 -1.44
C LEU A 299 -24.80 1.65 -2.97
N GLY A 300 -23.73 2.00 -3.68
CA GLY A 300 -23.71 2.11 -5.14
C GLY A 300 -23.70 0.75 -5.85
N GLY A 301 -23.26 -0.29 -5.16
CA GLY A 301 -23.22 -1.67 -5.65
C GLY A 301 -22.07 -2.48 -5.05
N ILE A 302 -21.93 -3.70 -5.54
CA ILE A 302 -20.85 -4.62 -5.21
C ILE A 302 -20.07 -4.93 -6.49
N ILE A 303 -18.75 -4.77 -6.43
CA ILE A 303 -17.80 -5.25 -7.42
C ILE A 303 -17.24 -6.55 -6.86
N THR A 304 -17.26 -7.61 -7.65
CA THR A 304 -16.77 -8.92 -7.21
C THR A 304 -15.84 -9.52 -8.23
N ILE A 305 -14.73 -10.06 -7.75
CA ILE A 305 -13.87 -10.97 -8.49
C ILE A 305 -13.91 -12.26 -7.71
N THR A 306 -14.35 -13.36 -8.33
CA THR A 306 -14.47 -14.66 -7.65
C THR A 306 -13.41 -15.66 -8.11
N MET A 307 -12.56 -15.26 -9.07
CA MET A 307 -11.53 -16.12 -9.67
C MET A 307 -10.29 -15.29 -10.03
N SER A 308 -9.24 -15.35 -9.21
CA SER A 308 -7.82 -15.03 -9.53
C SER A 308 -7.00 -14.67 -8.29
N GLU A 309 -7.56 -13.83 -7.40
CA GLU A 309 -6.82 -13.11 -6.36
C GLU A 309 -6.60 -13.89 -5.07
N ASN A 310 -7.62 -14.64 -4.62
CA ASN A 310 -7.48 -15.53 -3.48
C ASN A 310 -8.14 -16.88 -3.82
N LEU A 311 -7.77 -17.90 -3.05
CA LEU A 311 -8.46 -19.18 -3.04
C LEU A 311 -9.91 -18.95 -2.58
N THR A 312 -10.87 -19.01 -3.51
CA THR A 312 -12.27 -18.67 -3.24
C THR A 312 -13.17 -19.90 -3.15
N HIS A 313 -13.22 -20.73 -4.19
CA HIS A 313 -14.15 -21.88 -4.26
C HIS A 313 -13.49 -23.16 -4.84
N CYS A 314 -14.22 -24.29 -4.78
CA CYS A 314 -13.72 -25.59 -5.24
C CYS A 314 -13.32 -25.66 -6.72
N ASN A 315 -13.83 -24.77 -7.56
CA ASN A 315 -13.46 -24.66 -8.98
C ASN A 315 -12.36 -23.63 -9.24
N TYR A 316 -11.70 -23.10 -8.20
CA TYR A 316 -10.59 -22.15 -8.33
C TYR A 316 -9.39 -22.82 -9.02
N ARG A 317 -8.94 -22.26 -10.16
CA ARG A 317 -7.74 -22.64 -10.96
C ARG A 317 -7.54 -24.16 -11.21
N PRO A 318 -8.49 -24.90 -11.77
CA PRO A 318 -8.50 -26.37 -11.72
C PRO A 318 -7.27 -27.08 -12.34
N ASN A 319 -6.42 -26.41 -13.12
CA ASN A 319 -5.32 -27.02 -13.88
C ASN A 319 -4.01 -26.19 -13.92
N THR A 320 -3.63 -25.51 -12.84
CA THR A 320 -2.29 -24.90 -12.71
C THR A 320 -1.47 -25.62 -11.67
#